data_AF-A0A971VJM5-F1
#
_entry.id   AF-A0A971VJM5-F1
#
_cell.length_a   1.000
_cell.length_b   1.000
_cell.length_c   1.000
_cell.angle_alpha   90.00
_cell.angle_beta   90.00
_cell.angle_gamma   90.00
#
_symmetry.space_group_name_H-M   'P 1'
#
loop_
_entity.id
_entity.type
_entity.pdbx_description
1 polymer ?
#
loop_
_entity_poly.entity_id
_entity_poly.type
_entity_poly.pdbx_seq_one_letter_code
_entity_poly.pdbx_strand_id
1 'polypeptide(L)' 'DMSELNVGTIYNFGNNNEFSTKKEYVEAEGVITEKNDQTFTVKFDYLDADFIYNYRFEGEKLIISIQSSNQEFTLEKR' A
#
# COMPACT_ATOMS: atom_id res chain seq x y z
N ASP A 1 11.33 -15.08 -4.30
CA ASP A 1 10.91 -13.88 -5.05
C ASP A 1 10.65 -12.74 -4.04
N MET A 2 10.94 -11.47 -4.34
CA MET A 2 10.76 -10.37 -3.34
C MET A 2 9.28 -10.17 -2.99
N SER A 3 8.37 -10.61 -3.86
CA SER A 3 6.92 -10.66 -3.64
C SER A 3 6.54 -11.64 -2.50
N GLU A 4 7.21 -12.78 -2.39
CA GLU A 4 6.99 -13.78 -1.32
C GLU A 4 7.33 -13.21 0.07
N LEU A 5 8.29 -12.28 0.13
CA LEU A 5 8.66 -11.60 1.36
C LEU A 5 7.56 -10.68 1.89
N ASN A 6 6.53 -10.37 1.10
CA ASN A 6 5.40 -9.54 1.52
C ASN A 6 4.10 -10.32 1.71
N VAL A 7 4.14 -11.65 1.55
CA VAL A 7 3.00 -12.52 1.87
C VAL A 7 2.69 -12.39 3.36
N GLY A 8 1.40 -12.17 3.67
CA GLY A 8 0.91 -11.97 5.03
C GLY A 8 0.95 -10.53 5.53
N THR A 9 1.51 -9.58 4.76
CA THR A 9 1.43 -8.15 5.08
C THR A 9 -0.03 -7.68 5.02
N ILE A 10 -0.49 -7.04 6.09
CA ILE A 10 -1.81 -6.42 6.20
C ILE A 10 -1.68 -4.96 5.79
N TYR A 11 -2.57 -4.52 4.92
CA TYR A 11 -2.69 -3.13 4.49
C TYR A 11 -3.98 -2.57 5.05
N ASN A 12 -3.86 -1.52 5.87
CA ASN A 12 -5.01 -0.85 6.47
C ASN A 12 -5.23 0.49 5.77
N PHE A 13 -6.45 0.70 5.30
CA PHE A 13 -6.91 1.96 4.73
C PHE A 13 -7.93 2.54 5.72
N GLY A 14 -7.47 3.48 6.55
CA GLY A 14 -8.25 4.04 7.65
C GLY A 14 -9.12 5.23 7.24
N ASN A 15 -9.77 5.81 8.25
CA ASN A 15 -10.51 7.07 8.06
C ASN A 15 -9.51 8.24 7.87
N ASN A 16 -9.98 9.38 7.37
CA ASN A 16 -9.17 10.59 7.24
C ASN A 16 -7.84 10.41 6.48
N ASN A 17 -7.81 9.51 5.48
CA ASN A 17 -6.63 9.18 4.68
C ASN A 17 -5.50 8.47 5.45
N GLU A 18 -5.75 7.88 6.62
CA GLU A 18 -4.78 7.03 7.30
C GLU A 18 -4.41 5.80 6.46
N PHE A 19 -3.12 5.46 6.45
CA PHE A 19 -2.62 4.25 5.81
C PHE A 19 -1.59 3.57 6.70
N SER A 20 -1.68 2.26 6.85
CA SER A 20 -0.60 1.50 7.48
C SER A 20 -0.35 0.16 6.81
N THR A 21 0.90 -0.30 6.91
CA THR A 21 1.29 -1.67 6.56
C THR A 21 1.80 -2.37 7.80
N LYS A 22 1.39 -3.63 7.99
CA LYS A 22 1.82 -4.43 9.14
C LYS A 22 2.20 -5.83 8.71
N LYS A 23 3.40 -6.24 9.06
CA LYS A 23 3.88 -7.61 8.92
C LYS A 23 4.51 -8.07 10.23
N GLU A 24 3.88 -9.04 10.88
CA GLU A 24 4.29 -9.53 12.21
C GLU A 24 4.44 -8.36 13.20
N TYR A 25 5.67 -8.07 13.63
CA TYR A 25 6.01 -7.01 14.59
C TYR A 25 6.42 -5.68 13.92
N VAL A 26 6.51 -5.64 12.60
CA VAL A 26 6.90 -4.45 11.84
C VAL A 26 5.63 -3.74 11.36
N GLU A 27 5.52 -2.46 11.68
CA GLU A 27 4.42 -1.59 11.28
C GLU A 27 4.98 -0.28 10.73
N ALA A 28 4.41 0.19 9.63
CA ALA A 28 4.71 1.48 9.03
C ALA A 28 3.40 2.25 8.86
N GLU A 29 3.33 3.43 9.45
CA GLU A 29 2.19 4.33 9.44
C GLU A 29 2.47 5.51 8.51
N GLY A 30 1.42 6.04 7.92
CA GLY A 30 1.48 7.19 7.04
C GLY A 30 0.11 7.72 6.66
N VAL A 31 0.12 8.70 5.76
CA VAL A 31 -1.08 9.39 5.29
C VAL A 31 -1.13 9.36 3.77
N ILE A 32 -2.32 9.08 3.22
CA ILE A 32 -2.61 9.25 1.80
C ILE A 32 -2.77 10.74 1.52
N THR A 33 -1.77 11.35 0.87
CA THR A 33 -1.74 12.79 0.59
C THR A 33 -2.48 13.15 -0.69
N GLU A 34 -2.46 12.25 -1.67
CA GLU A 34 -3.14 12.42 -2.96
C GLU A 34 -3.77 11.09 -3.40
N LYS A 35 -4.91 11.17 -4.10
CA LYS A 35 -5.54 10.01 -4.76
C LYS A 35 -6.34 10.44 -5.98
N ASN A 36 -6.29 9.62 -7.02
CA ASN A 36 -7.15 9.71 -8.20
C ASN A 36 -7.61 8.28 -8.59
N ASP A 37 -8.25 8.12 -9.74
CA ASP A 37 -8.82 6.84 -10.16
C ASP A 37 -7.81 5.71 -10.45
N GLN A 38 -6.51 6.03 -10.52
CA GLN A 38 -5.44 5.10 -10.89
C GLN A 38 -4.29 5.03 -9.87
N THR A 39 -4.09 6.10 -9.09
CA THR A 39 -2.97 6.19 -8.15
C THR A 39 -3.36 6.75 -6.80
N PHE A 40 -2.59 6.39 -5.78
CA PHE A 40 -2.59 7.05 -4.49
C PHE A 40 -1.15 7.27 -4.00
N THR A 41 -0.91 8.38 -3.31
CA THR A 41 0.41 8.74 -2.78
C THR A 41 0.38 8.64 -1.27
N VAL A 42 1.34 7.90 -0.69
CA VAL A 42 1.50 7.76 0.76
C VAL A 42 2.77 8.49 1.20
N LYS A 43 2.65 9.30 2.26
CA LYS A 43 3.79 9.81 3.02
C LYS A 43 3.86 9.07 4.35
N PHE A 44 4.90 8.26 4.53
CA PHE A 44 5.12 7.53 5.79
C PHE A 44 5.80 8.43 6.82
N ASP A 45 5.44 8.29 8.09
CA ASP A 45 5.82 9.24 9.16
C ASP A 45 7.34 9.36 9.37
N TYR A 46 8.09 8.31 9.06
CA TYR A 46 9.54 8.24 9.29
C TYR A 46 10.37 8.28 7.99
N LEU A 47 9.72 8.49 6.84
CA LEU A 47 10.39 8.51 5.55
C LEU A 47 10.17 9.86 4.88
N ASP A 48 11.26 10.53 4.53
CA ASP A 48 11.22 11.79 3.78
C ASP A 48 11.14 11.52 2.27
N ALA A 49 10.12 10.77 1.86
CA ALA A 49 9.84 10.45 0.47
C ALA A 49 8.36 10.15 0.27
N ASP A 50 7.86 10.48 -0.92
CA ASP A 50 6.52 10.14 -1.36
C ASP A 50 6.52 8.78 -2.03
N PHE A 51 5.59 7.91 -1.61
CA PHE A 51 5.41 6.58 -2.16
C PHE A 51 4.16 6.56 -3.02
N ILE A 52 4.34 6.57 -4.33
CA ILE A 52 3.24 6.59 -5.30
C ILE A 52 2.90 5.15 -5.69
N TYR A 53 1.68 4.75 -5.41
CA TYR A 53 1.13 3.45 -5.76
C TYR A 53 0.18 3.58 -6.95
N ASN A 54 0.34 2.72 -7.96
CA ASN A 54 -0.75 2.42 -8.88
C ASN A 54 -1.70 1.45 -8.18
N TYR A 55 -2.99 1.54 -8.48
CA TYR A 55 -3.95 0.55 -8.02
C TYR A 55 -5.01 0.22 -9.08
N ARG A 56 -5.56 -1.00 -8.99
CA ARG A 56 -6.72 -1.43 -9.76
C ARG A 56 -7.52 -2.47 -8.98
N PHE A 57 -8.81 -2.56 -9.27
CA PHE A 57 -9.65 -3.63 -8.75
C PHE A 57 -9.79 -4.75 -9.78
N GLU A 58 -9.56 -5.99 -9.34
CA GLU A 58 -9.82 -7.21 -10.10
C GLU A 58 -10.88 -8.03 -9.33
N GLY A 59 -12.15 -7.72 -9.61
CA GLY A 59 -13.28 -8.26 -8.83
C GLY A 59 -13.26 -7.71 -7.39
N GLU A 60 -13.18 -8.61 -6.41
CA GLU A 60 -13.09 -8.25 -4.98
C GLU A 60 -11.65 -8.02 -4.50
N LYS A 61 -10.67 -8.18 -5.39
CA LYS A 61 -9.25 -8.03 -5.08
C LYS A 61 -8.77 -6.64 -5.44
N LEU A 62 -7.96 -6.04 -4.57
CA LEU A 62 -7.25 -4.80 -4.84
C LEU A 62 -5.82 -5.16 -5.23
N ILE A 63 -5.39 -4.78 -6.43
CA ILE A 63 -4.00 -4.91 -6.85
C ILE A 63 -3.33 -3.55 -6.68
N ILE A 64 -2.17 -3.52 -6.03
CA ILE A 64 -1.34 -2.32 -5.89
C ILE A 64 0.08 -2.57 -6.39
N SER A 65 0.73 -1.55 -6.93
CA SER A 65 2.16 -1.60 -7.26
C SER A 65 2.82 -0.24 -6.99
N ILE A 66 4.00 -0.26 -6.39
CA ILE A 66 4.76 0.98 -6.15
C ILE A 66 5.41 1.40 -7.48
N GLN A 67 5.24 2.63 -7.93
CA GLN A 67 5.77 3.08 -9.23
C GLN A 67 7.31 2.98 -9.34
N SER A 68 8.02 3.08 -8.23
CA SER A 68 9.48 2.89 -8.17
C SER A 68 9.92 1.42 -8.08
N SER A 69 8.98 0.47 -8.17
CA SER A 69 9.22 -0.97 -8.04
C SER A 69 8.51 -1.74 -9.14
N ASN A 70 9.05 -2.90 -9.52
CA ASN A 70 8.38 -3.84 -10.43
C ASN A 70 7.51 -4.87 -9.68
N GLN A 71 7.21 -4.62 -8.40
CA GLN A 71 6.44 -5.53 -7.56
C GLN A 71 4.95 -5.14 -7.57
N GLU A 72 4.09 -6.13 -7.79
CA GLU A 72 2.65 -6.03 -7.60
C GLU A 72 2.22 -6.85 -6.38
N PHE A 73 1.25 -6.33 -5.63
CA PHE A 73 0.66 -6.98 -4.47
C PHE A 73 -0.83 -7.14 -4.69
N THR A 74 -1.31 -8.38 -4.57
CA THR A 74 -2.73 -8.71 -4.58
C THR A 74 -3.26 -8.71 -3.15
N LEU A 75 -4.18 -7.80 -2.86
CA LEU A 75 -4.81 -7.63 -1.56
C LEU A 75 -6.22 -8.19 -1.60
N GLU A 76 -6.50 -9.09 -0.66
CA GLU A 76 -7.85 -9.62 -0.44
C GLU A 76 -8.44 -8.96 0.81
N LYS A 77 -9.70 -8.54 0.71
CA LYS A 77 -10.39 -7.92 1.84
C LYS A 77 -10.52 -8.94 2.98
N ARG A 78 -10.21 -8.51 4.19
CA ARG A 78 -10.45 -9.26 5.43
C ARG A 78 -11.71 -8.78 6.14
#